data_AF-A0A1V3ZZG9-F1
#
_entry.id   AF-A0A1V3ZZG9-F1
#
_cell.length_a   1.000
_cell.length_b   1.000
_cell.length_c   1.000
_cell.angle_alpha   90.00
_cell.angle_beta   90.00
_cell.angle_gamma   90.00
#
_symmetry.space_group_name_H-M   'P 1'
#
loop_
_entity.id
_entity.type
_entity.pdbx_description
1 polymer ?
#
loop_
_entity_poly.entity_id
_entity_poly.type
_entity_poly.pdbx_seq_one_letter_code
_entity_poly.pdbx_strand_id
1 'polypeptide(L)'
;MLDESLLDAPANLARADHRGLLRGAAEAGALVRTGIRNASEAGILALRPEGRPRAVLVAAAGAGPTTVADLLDALAGSACPVVRLTPTGVAAAAGALRWNLPGWAGPVDLLLIVTPDGSEPGLALLAEQAYRRGCTVVAVTPRGAPLTETVDGARGLAVPMATSNTSYGSTSYGSTSLGPTAYGSESNEPTEPTPYAPDRDRRTPYEQDATTPGTLWGLLVPLLLLFDATGLYTAPADALQKVADRLDRAAERCGPAVVTYSNPAKSLAVELDEALPLIWTEGQAAGPVGRRFAALLAALPGRPALAAELPEALTAHEALLAAPAGENDSDSHLDDFFRDRVDDASLRPRAVLLRDRPSGGLSAAPAARELAHGHAVPISELEPQEGSDLEALAELIALTDFTAAYLSLGAATDKTPDDLP
;
A
#
# COMPACT_ATOMS: atom_id res chain seq x y z
N MET A 1 -23.51 -5.02 -3.79
CA MET A 1 -24.15 -3.98 -2.98
C MET A 1 -23.57 -3.92 -1.56
N LEU A 2 -23.29 -2.73 -1.09
CA LEU A 2 -22.80 -2.40 0.26
C LEU A 2 -23.98 -2.19 1.22
N ASP A 3 -23.92 -2.75 2.42
CA ASP A 3 -24.91 -2.48 3.47
C ASP A 3 -24.60 -1.14 4.17
N GLU A 4 -25.28 -0.06 3.78
CA GLU A 4 -25.10 1.26 4.38
C GLU A 4 -25.41 1.30 5.88
N SER A 5 -26.35 0.46 6.35
CA SER A 5 -26.71 0.40 7.77
C SER A 5 -25.57 -0.12 8.65
N LEU A 6 -24.69 -0.95 8.07
CA LEU A 6 -23.48 -1.43 8.71
C LEU A 6 -22.48 -0.29 8.94
N LEU A 7 -22.38 0.66 7.99
CA LEU A 7 -21.44 1.77 8.10
C LEU A 7 -21.77 2.69 9.28
N ASP A 8 -23.03 2.86 9.63
CA ASP A 8 -23.46 3.66 10.79
C ASP A 8 -23.54 2.85 12.10
N ALA A 9 -23.05 1.61 12.12
CA ALA A 9 -22.95 0.76 13.30
C ALA A 9 -21.48 0.48 13.67
N PRO A 10 -20.79 1.37 14.42
CA PRO A 10 -19.36 1.25 14.73
C PRO A 10 -18.97 -0.07 15.41
N ALA A 11 -19.84 -0.59 16.28
CA ALA A 11 -19.62 -1.87 16.95
C ALA A 11 -19.68 -3.06 15.99
N ASN A 12 -20.48 -2.97 14.92
CA ASN A 12 -20.55 -3.99 13.89
C ASN A 12 -19.32 -3.92 12.98
N LEU A 13 -18.88 -2.72 12.59
CA LEU A 13 -17.62 -2.51 11.86
C LEU A 13 -16.42 -3.08 12.62
N ALA A 14 -16.31 -2.80 13.93
CA ALA A 14 -15.23 -3.32 14.75
C ALA A 14 -15.24 -4.86 14.86
N ARG A 15 -16.42 -5.49 14.79
CA ARG A 15 -16.54 -6.96 14.77
C ARG A 15 -16.19 -7.55 13.40
N ALA A 16 -16.56 -6.88 12.30
CA ALA A 16 -16.23 -7.30 10.95
C ALA A 16 -14.74 -7.11 10.60
N ASP A 17 -14.05 -6.17 11.27
CA ASP A 17 -12.65 -5.84 11.00
C ASP A 17 -11.64 -6.84 11.58
N HIS A 18 -11.76 -8.11 11.19
CA HIS A 18 -10.86 -9.18 11.62
C HIS A 18 -9.41 -8.99 11.16
N ARG A 19 -9.20 -8.27 10.06
CA ARG A 19 -7.87 -7.95 9.52
C ARG A 19 -7.29 -6.66 10.11
N GLY A 20 -8.05 -5.93 10.92
CA GLY A 20 -7.61 -4.68 11.53
C GLY A 20 -7.33 -3.56 10.51
N LEU A 21 -8.05 -3.50 9.39
CA LEU A 21 -7.88 -2.51 8.33
C LEU A 21 -8.14 -1.08 8.82
N LEU A 22 -9.26 -0.87 9.54
CA LEU A 22 -9.61 0.46 10.06
C LEU A 22 -8.63 0.89 11.15
N ARG A 23 -8.22 -0.06 12.00
CA ARG A 23 -7.19 0.19 13.01
C ARG A 23 -5.85 0.52 12.36
N GLY A 24 -5.43 -0.26 11.37
CA GLY A 24 -4.17 -0.05 10.65
C GLY A 24 -4.12 1.30 9.94
N ALA A 25 -5.23 1.76 9.36
CA ALA A 25 -5.35 3.10 8.80
C ALA A 25 -5.27 4.18 9.90
N ALA A 26 -5.95 3.98 11.04
CA ALA A 26 -5.94 4.92 12.16
C ALA A 26 -4.57 5.02 12.88
N GLU A 27 -3.77 3.95 12.87
CA GLU A 27 -2.44 3.92 13.50
C GLU A 27 -1.35 4.63 12.68
N ALA A 28 -1.66 5.09 11.46
CA ALA A 28 -0.68 5.70 10.55
C ALA A 28 0.16 6.82 11.20
N GLY A 29 -0.47 7.74 11.95
CA GLY A 29 0.25 8.81 12.65
C GLY A 29 1.19 8.29 13.75
N ALA A 30 0.81 7.23 14.46
CA ALA A 30 1.68 6.57 15.45
C ALA A 30 2.85 5.82 14.78
N LEU A 31 2.61 5.20 13.62
CA LEU A 31 3.64 4.54 12.82
C LEU A 31 4.65 5.54 12.25
N VAL A 32 4.22 6.74 11.86
CA VAL A 32 5.14 7.81 11.46
C VAL A 32 6.08 8.18 12.60
N ARG A 33 5.54 8.46 13.80
CA ARG A 33 6.37 8.81 14.97
C ARG A 33 7.32 7.69 15.37
N THR A 34 6.86 6.44 15.30
CA THR A 34 7.71 5.26 15.55
C THR A 34 8.77 5.08 14.48
N GLY A 35 8.45 5.32 13.20
CA GLY A 35 9.40 5.28 12.10
C GLY A 35 10.51 6.32 12.25
N ILE A 36 10.17 7.55 12.64
CA ILE A 36 11.14 8.60 12.94
C ILE A 36 12.11 8.15 14.04
N ARG A 37 11.57 7.62 15.15
CA ARG A 37 12.38 7.11 16.26
C ARG A 37 13.29 5.95 15.81
N ASN A 38 12.74 4.93 15.16
CA ASN A 38 13.48 3.76 14.68
C ASN A 38 14.62 4.17 13.73
N ALA A 39 14.36 5.09 12.81
CA ALA A 39 15.35 5.57 11.86
C ALA A 39 16.47 6.36 12.53
N SER A 40 16.13 7.20 13.52
CA SER A 40 17.12 7.89 14.35
C SER A 40 17.96 6.93 15.18
N GLU A 41 17.35 5.92 15.81
CA GLU A 41 18.04 4.89 16.60
C GLU A 41 18.98 4.03 15.74
N ALA A 42 18.57 3.73 14.50
CA ALA A 42 19.40 3.02 13.54
C ALA A 42 20.59 3.87 13.01
N GLY A 43 20.57 5.18 13.21
CA GLY A 43 21.64 6.06 12.74
C GLY A 43 21.52 6.46 11.27
N ILE A 44 20.30 6.47 10.71
CA ILE A 44 20.08 6.85 9.31
C ILE A 44 20.64 8.25 8.97
N LEU A 45 20.56 9.17 9.93
CA LEU A 45 21.05 10.55 9.80
C LEU A 45 22.58 10.65 9.86
N ALA A 46 23.25 9.59 10.33
CA ALA A 46 24.70 9.49 10.34
C ALA A 46 25.25 8.89 9.04
N LEU A 47 24.39 8.35 8.17
CA LEU A 47 24.81 7.90 6.84
C LEU A 47 25.34 9.09 6.06
N ARG A 48 26.64 9.04 5.77
CA ARG A 48 27.30 9.95 4.84
C ARG A 48 27.68 9.13 3.60
N PRO A 49 26.75 8.91 2.66
CA PRO A 49 27.17 8.45 1.34
C PRO A 49 28.21 9.45 0.79
N GLU A 50 29.14 8.98 -0.04
CA GLU A 50 30.15 9.85 -0.66
C GLU A 50 29.46 10.87 -1.61
N GLY A 51 28.95 11.95 -1.02
CA GLY A 51 28.10 12.90 -1.71
C GLY A 51 26.69 12.37 -2.00
N ARG A 52 26.02 13.07 -2.92
CA ARG A 52 24.69 12.70 -3.41
C ARG A 52 24.79 11.44 -4.28
N PRO A 53 23.93 10.42 -4.09
CA PRO A 53 23.98 9.23 -4.94
C PRO A 53 23.68 9.59 -6.39
N ARG A 54 24.36 8.91 -7.32
CA ARG A 54 24.12 9.03 -8.77
C ARG A 54 22.76 8.47 -9.17
N ALA A 55 22.38 7.35 -8.57
CA ALA A 55 21.09 6.71 -8.74
C ALA A 55 20.67 6.02 -7.44
N VAL A 56 19.35 5.97 -7.20
CA VAL A 56 18.74 5.18 -6.14
C VAL A 56 18.11 3.94 -6.77
N LEU A 57 18.61 2.76 -6.45
CA LEU A 57 18.04 1.48 -6.88
C LEU A 57 17.07 0.99 -5.80
N VAL A 58 15.83 0.65 -6.15
CA VAL A 58 14.83 0.21 -5.17
C VAL A 58 14.41 -1.22 -5.44
N ALA A 59 14.73 -2.13 -4.52
CA ALA A 59 14.22 -3.50 -4.48
C ALA A 59 12.97 -3.56 -3.59
N ALA A 60 11.82 -3.60 -4.23
CA ALA A 60 10.51 -3.60 -3.59
C ALA A 60 9.55 -4.49 -4.37
N ALA A 61 8.98 -5.49 -3.71
CA ALA A 61 8.01 -6.42 -4.30
C ALA A 61 6.68 -6.39 -3.54
N GLY A 62 5.57 -6.55 -4.25
CA GLY A 62 4.23 -6.44 -3.70
C GLY A 62 3.70 -5.01 -3.67
N ALA A 63 2.37 -4.86 -3.48
CA ALA A 63 1.66 -3.58 -3.64
C ALA A 63 2.18 -2.47 -2.71
N GLY A 64 2.37 -2.77 -1.42
CA GLY A 64 2.87 -1.81 -0.43
C GLY A 64 4.28 -1.29 -0.76
N PRO A 65 5.31 -2.16 -0.81
CA PRO A 65 6.68 -1.75 -1.14
C PRO A 65 6.81 -1.08 -2.51
N THR A 66 6.07 -1.55 -3.53
CA THR A 66 6.09 -0.93 -4.85
C THR A 66 5.56 0.51 -4.79
N THR A 67 4.53 0.77 -3.98
CA THR A 67 4.06 2.15 -3.75
C THR A 67 5.14 3.00 -3.10
N VAL A 68 5.90 2.47 -2.14
CA VAL A 68 7.02 3.21 -1.54
C VAL A 68 8.04 3.60 -2.62
N ALA A 69 8.39 2.68 -3.52
CA ALA A 69 9.30 2.97 -4.62
C ALA A 69 8.76 4.08 -5.55
N ASP A 70 7.50 3.98 -5.94
CA ASP A 70 6.82 4.97 -6.79
C ASP A 70 6.71 6.36 -6.12
N LEU A 71 6.46 6.41 -4.81
CA LEU A 71 6.43 7.65 -4.04
C LEU A 71 7.81 8.28 -3.92
N LEU A 72 8.86 7.48 -3.69
CA LEU A 72 10.24 7.98 -3.64
C LEU A 72 10.68 8.54 -5.00
N ASP A 73 10.30 7.89 -6.11
CA ASP A 73 10.57 8.40 -7.45
C ASP A 73 9.87 9.75 -7.70
N ALA A 74 8.58 9.83 -7.41
CA ALA A 74 7.79 11.05 -7.53
C ALA A 74 8.33 12.22 -6.66
N LEU A 75 8.75 11.93 -5.44
CA LEU A 75 9.30 12.94 -4.51
C LEU A 75 10.74 13.34 -4.88
N ALA A 76 11.58 12.40 -5.33
CA ALA A 76 12.93 12.73 -5.80
C ALA A 76 12.90 13.61 -7.06
N GLY A 77 11.92 13.43 -7.94
CA GLY A 77 11.76 14.22 -9.16
C GLY A 77 13.05 14.29 -9.98
N SER A 78 13.44 15.49 -10.43
CA SER A 78 14.67 15.68 -11.22
C SER A 78 15.95 15.62 -10.39
N ALA A 79 15.86 15.38 -9.10
CA ALA A 79 16.97 15.53 -8.18
C ALA A 79 17.89 14.30 -8.24
N CYS A 80 17.35 13.09 -8.34
CA CYS A 80 18.12 11.85 -8.57
C CYS A 80 17.24 10.79 -9.23
N PRO A 81 17.74 10.04 -10.23
CA PRO A 81 16.98 8.94 -10.82
C PRO A 81 16.73 7.83 -9.78
N VAL A 82 15.45 7.48 -9.59
CA VAL A 82 15.03 6.34 -8.77
C VAL A 82 14.66 5.20 -9.72
N VAL A 83 15.44 4.11 -9.68
CA VAL A 83 15.29 2.96 -10.58
C VAL A 83 14.71 1.80 -9.79
N ARG A 84 13.45 1.46 -10.07
CA ARG A 84 12.82 0.27 -9.51
C ARG A 84 13.44 -1.00 -10.11
N LEU A 85 14.01 -1.84 -9.26
CA LEU A 85 14.44 -3.18 -9.65
C LEU A 85 13.21 -4.06 -9.80
N THR A 86 13.11 -4.79 -10.91
CA THR A 86 12.00 -5.72 -11.13
C THR A 86 12.49 -7.13 -10.82
N PRO A 87 11.88 -7.85 -9.85
CA PRO A 87 12.25 -9.22 -9.59
C PRO A 87 11.83 -10.12 -10.75
N THR A 88 12.58 -11.20 -10.94
CA THR A 88 12.25 -12.30 -11.84
C THR A 88 11.92 -13.54 -11.03
N GLY A 89 11.17 -14.49 -11.59
CA GLY A 89 10.78 -15.67 -10.83
C GLY A 89 9.63 -16.43 -11.47
N VAL A 90 9.33 -17.61 -10.93
CA VAL A 90 8.23 -18.47 -11.39
C VAL A 90 6.91 -18.18 -10.69
N ALA A 91 6.93 -17.39 -9.61
CA ALA A 91 5.75 -17.03 -8.82
C ALA A 91 5.97 -15.71 -8.05
N ALA A 92 4.88 -15.04 -7.69
CA ALA A 92 4.86 -13.86 -6.82
C ALA A 92 5.00 -14.23 -5.32
N ALA A 93 5.88 -15.19 -5.00
CA ALA A 93 6.15 -15.66 -3.65
C ALA A 93 7.61 -15.39 -3.30
N ALA A 94 7.88 -14.95 -2.07
CA ALA A 94 9.21 -14.54 -1.61
C ALA A 94 10.33 -15.55 -2.02
N GLY A 95 10.12 -16.85 -1.78
CA GLY A 95 11.11 -17.88 -2.13
C GLY A 95 11.39 -18.05 -3.64
N ALA A 96 10.49 -17.58 -4.51
CA ALA A 96 10.59 -17.70 -5.96
C ALA A 96 11.17 -16.44 -6.64
N LEU A 97 11.25 -15.31 -5.94
CA LEU A 97 11.76 -14.05 -6.48
C LEU A 97 13.29 -14.04 -6.56
N ARG A 98 13.81 -13.41 -7.60
CA ARG A 98 15.23 -13.28 -7.92
C ARG A 98 15.51 -11.86 -8.36
N TRP A 99 16.57 -11.29 -7.82
CA TRP A 99 16.95 -9.90 -8.04
C TRP A 99 18.34 -9.81 -8.66
N ASN A 100 18.52 -8.80 -9.50
CA ASN A 100 19.80 -8.51 -10.12
C ASN A 100 20.03 -7.00 -10.15
N LEU A 101 21.26 -6.60 -9.85
CA LEU A 101 21.71 -5.23 -10.05
C LEU A 101 22.04 -4.98 -11.54
N PRO A 102 21.66 -3.81 -12.09
CA PRO A 102 22.12 -3.36 -13.40
C PRO A 102 23.65 -3.40 -13.50
N GLY A 103 24.20 -3.72 -14.67
CA GLY A 103 25.65 -3.89 -14.86
C GLY A 103 26.50 -2.65 -14.51
N TRP A 104 25.90 -1.46 -14.52
CA TRP A 104 26.53 -0.18 -14.20
C TRP A 104 26.48 0.20 -12.72
N ALA A 105 25.75 -0.55 -11.88
CA ALA A 105 25.59 -0.26 -10.45
C ALA A 105 26.92 -0.42 -9.70
N GLY A 106 27.26 0.56 -8.86
CA GLY A 106 28.56 0.62 -8.18
C GLY A 106 28.62 1.59 -6.99
N PRO A 107 29.82 2.05 -6.59
CA PRO A 107 30.04 2.74 -5.32
C PRO A 107 29.35 4.08 -5.10
N VAL A 108 28.91 4.72 -6.18
CA VAL A 108 28.21 6.01 -6.15
C VAL A 108 26.68 5.86 -6.18
N ASP A 109 26.17 4.61 -6.18
CA ASP A 109 24.74 4.32 -6.17
C ASP A 109 24.27 3.85 -4.78
N LEU A 110 23.00 4.11 -4.49
CA LEU A 110 22.33 3.71 -3.26
C LEU A 110 21.31 2.62 -3.57
N LEU A 111 21.46 1.44 -2.97
CA LEU A 111 20.46 0.38 -2.99
C LEU A 111 19.55 0.51 -1.76
N LEU A 112 18.25 0.65 -2.01
CA LEU A 112 17.18 0.54 -1.03
C LEU A 112 16.52 -0.83 -1.14
N ILE A 113 16.50 -1.58 -0.05
CA ILE A 113 15.70 -2.81 0.06
C ILE A 113 14.50 -2.51 0.95
N VAL A 114 13.29 -2.65 0.41
CA VAL A 114 12.05 -2.28 1.12
C VAL A 114 11.17 -3.51 1.21
N THR A 115 10.98 -4.05 2.42
CA THR A 115 10.24 -5.29 2.61
C THR A 115 9.50 -5.33 3.95
N PRO A 116 8.23 -5.76 3.98
CA PRO A 116 7.45 -5.89 5.21
C PRO A 116 7.64 -7.25 5.91
N ASP A 117 8.43 -8.16 5.33
CA ASP A 117 8.68 -9.52 5.86
C ASP A 117 10.18 -9.74 6.14
N GLY A 118 11.04 -9.41 5.18
CA GLY A 118 12.50 -9.54 5.35
C GLY A 118 13.02 -10.97 5.44
N SER A 119 12.18 -11.99 5.20
CA SER A 119 12.58 -13.39 5.13
C SER A 119 13.02 -13.82 3.72
N GLU A 120 12.79 -12.97 2.72
CA GLU A 120 13.04 -13.28 1.31
C GLU A 120 14.53 -13.56 1.02
N PRO A 121 14.92 -14.78 0.59
CA PRO A 121 16.31 -15.10 0.31
C PRO A 121 16.91 -14.29 -0.85
N GLY A 122 16.09 -13.92 -1.83
CA GLY A 122 16.51 -13.13 -2.99
C GLY A 122 17.05 -11.75 -2.62
N LEU A 123 16.50 -11.13 -1.57
CA LEU A 123 16.94 -9.81 -1.08
C LEU A 123 18.28 -9.89 -0.35
N ALA A 124 18.51 -10.96 0.42
CA ALA A 124 19.81 -11.23 1.06
C ALA A 124 20.92 -11.37 0.00
N LEU A 125 20.67 -12.16 -1.05
CA LEU A 125 21.59 -12.29 -2.19
C LEU A 125 21.85 -10.96 -2.90
N LEU A 126 20.81 -10.12 -3.04
CA LEU A 126 20.95 -8.79 -3.62
C LEU A 126 21.84 -7.86 -2.78
N ALA A 127 21.67 -7.87 -1.46
CA ALA A 127 22.52 -7.10 -0.54
C ALA A 127 23.99 -7.50 -0.67
N GLU A 128 24.29 -8.80 -0.76
CA GLU A 128 25.66 -9.27 -0.99
C GLU A 128 26.21 -8.86 -2.37
N GLN A 129 25.37 -8.90 -3.42
CA GLN A 129 25.77 -8.41 -4.74
C GLN A 129 26.15 -6.93 -4.69
N ALA A 130 25.36 -6.12 -3.98
CA ALA A 130 25.58 -4.69 -3.80
C ALA A 130 26.89 -4.43 -3.05
N TYR A 131 27.13 -5.16 -1.96
CA TYR A 131 28.39 -5.09 -1.20
C TYR A 131 29.61 -5.43 -2.06
N ARG A 132 29.55 -6.51 -2.86
CA ARG A 132 30.65 -6.88 -3.78
C ARG A 132 30.94 -5.81 -4.83
N ARG A 133 29.94 -4.98 -5.17
CA ARG A 133 30.07 -3.85 -6.12
C ARG A 133 30.35 -2.52 -5.44
N GLY A 134 30.44 -2.49 -4.11
CA GLY A 134 30.67 -1.29 -3.30
C GLY A 134 29.48 -0.36 -3.19
N CYS A 135 28.28 -0.76 -3.59
CA CYS A 135 27.08 0.08 -3.46
C CYS A 135 26.77 0.33 -1.97
N THR A 136 26.28 1.52 -1.64
CA THR A 136 25.72 1.75 -0.30
C THR A 136 24.38 1.04 -0.21
N VAL A 137 24.13 0.28 0.87
CA VAL A 137 22.89 -0.49 1.05
C VAL A 137 22.15 0.01 2.28
N VAL A 138 20.87 0.33 2.13
CA VAL A 138 19.94 0.57 3.24
C VAL A 138 18.74 -0.34 3.08
N ALA A 139 18.39 -1.09 4.13
CA ALA A 139 17.23 -1.95 4.14
C ALA A 139 16.22 -1.47 5.19
N VAL A 140 14.95 -1.32 4.81
CA VAL A 140 13.84 -1.09 5.74
C VAL A 140 13.05 -2.38 5.84
N THR A 141 13.10 -3.01 7.03
CA THR A 141 12.65 -4.38 7.27
C THR A 141 12.16 -4.57 8.71
N PRO A 142 11.31 -5.58 9.02
CA PRO A 142 10.96 -5.88 10.40
C PRO A 142 12.17 -6.16 11.30
N ARG A 143 12.06 -5.82 12.59
CA ARG A 143 13.10 -6.13 13.59
C ARG A 143 13.29 -7.64 13.69
N GLY A 144 14.55 -8.09 13.65
CA GLY A 144 14.90 -9.51 13.77
C GLY A 144 14.67 -10.32 12.50
N ALA A 145 14.30 -9.69 11.38
CA ALA A 145 14.19 -10.39 10.11
C ALA A 145 15.57 -10.89 9.62
N PRO A 146 15.66 -12.05 8.97
CA PRO A 146 16.94 -12.61 8.47
C PRO A 146 17.76 -11.65 7.59
N LEU A 147 17.08 -10.78 6.83
CA LEU A 147 17.73 -9.75 6.02
C LEU A 147 18.61 -8.80 6.85
N THR A 148 18.25 -8.54 8.11
CA THR A 148 18.99 -7.64 9.02
C THR A 148 20.45 -8.08 9.17
N GLU A 149 20.66 -9.36 9.52
CA GLU A 149 22.00 -9.92 9.73
C GLU A 149 22.84 -9.87 8.44
N THR A 150 22.19 -10.11 7.30
CA THR A 150 22.87 -10.07 5.99
C THR A 150 23.30 -8.65 5.64
N VAL A 151 22.43 -7.67 5.84
CA VAL A 151 22.70 -6.25 5.54
C VAL A 151 23.81 -5.72 6.45
N ASP A 152 23.77 -6.04 7.73
CA ASP A 152 24.82 -5.67 8.69
C ASP A 152 26.17 -6.30 8.32
N GLY A 153 26.18 -7.59 7.96
CA GLY A 153 27.38 -8.29 7.48
C GLY A 153 27.92 -7.72 6.16
N ALA A 154 27.04 -7.19 5.32
CA ALA A 154 27.34 -6.49 4.07
C ALA A 154 27.73 -5.01 4.28
N ARG A 155 27.94 -4.57 5.53
CA ARG A 155 28.23 -3.17 5.90
C ARG A 155 27.19 -2.16 5.40
N GLY A 156 25.97 -2.62 5.16
CA GLY A 156 24.81 -1.77 4.92
C GLY A 156 24.19 -1.30 6.23
N LEU A 157 23.08 -0.58 6.12
CA LEU A 157 22.28 -0.18 7.26
C LEU A 157 20.92 -0.87 7.23
N ALA A 158 20.64 -1.72 8.21
CA ALA A 158 19.29 -2.22 8.45
C ALA A 158 18.52 -1.26 9.38
N VAL A 159 17.40 -0.73 8.90
CA VAL A 159 16.53 0.16 9.65
C VAL A 159 15.22 -0.57 9.97
N PRO A 160 14.88 -0.73 11.26
CA PRO A 160 13.61 -1.27 11.67
C PRO A 160 12.41 -0.49 11.13
N MET A 161 11.56 -1.13 10.33
CA MET A 161 10.28 -0.54 9.97
C MET A 161 9.39 -0.36 11.20
N ALA A 162 8.52 0.65 11.19
CA ALA A 162 7.47 0.74 12.20
C ALA A 162 6.39 -0.31 11.91
N THR A 163 6.00 -1.07 12.92
CA THR A 163 4.97 -2.10 12.81
C THR A 163 3.79 -1.74 13.72
N SER A 164 2.57 -2.05 13.29
CA SER A 164 1.42 -2.06 14.19
C SER A 164 1.66 -3.12 15.26
N ASN A 165 1.40 -2.79 16.52
CA ASN A 165 1.60 -3.73 17.61
C ASN A 165 0.40 -4.67 17.71
N THR A 166 0.16 -5.46 16.67
CA THR A 166 -0.82 -6.55 16.71
C THR A 166 -0.18 -7.75 17.41
N SER A 167 0.00 -7.62 18.72
CA SER A 167 0.34 -8.75 19.58
C SER A 167 -0.91 -9.64 19.71
N TYR A 168 -1.25 -10.44 18.69
CA TYR A 168 -2.05 -11.64 18.94
C TYR A 168 -1.14 -12.66 19.61
N GLY A 169 -1.09 -12.59 20.95
CA GLY A 169 -0.69 -13.65 21.86
C GLY A 169 0.40 -14.61 21.41
N SER A 170 1.64 -14.14 21.22
CA SER A 170 2.79 -14.99 21.51
C SER A 170 3.28 -14.63 22.91
N THR A 171 2.62 -15.21 23.91
CA THR A 171 3.23 -15.33 25.23
C THR A 171 4.48 -16.17 25.03
N SER A 172 5.64 -15.52 25.07
CA SER A 172 6.92 -16.15 25.35
C SER A 172 6.77 -16.93 26.65
N TYR A 173 6.38 -18.20 26.57
CA TYR A 173 6.59 -19.13 27.67
C TYR A 173 8.10 -19.29 27.81
N GLY A 174 8.64 -18.65 28.85
CA GLY A 174 10.00 -18.87 29.29
C GLY A 174 10.23 -20.37 29.44
N SER A 175 11.20 -20.88 28.69
CA SER A 175 11.72 -22.23 28.86
C SER A 175 12.39 -22.30 30.23
N THR A 176 11.63 -22.66 31.25
CA THR A 176 12.19 -23.10 32.52
C THR A 176 12.60 -24.55 32.33
N SER A 177 13.91 -24.76 32.32
CA SER A 177 14.53 -26.09 32.37
C SER A 177 14.00 -26.88 33.56
N LEU A 178 13.33 -28.01 33.30
CA LEU A 178 13.14 -29.07 34.28
C LEU A 178 13.77 -30.35 33.73
N GLY A 179 14.72 -30.86 34.51
CA GLY A 179 15.48 -32.08 34.26
C GLY A 179 14.66 -33.37 34.42
N PRO A 180 15.34 -34.53 34.40
CA PRO A 180 14.87 -35.71 33.67
C PRO A 180 14.20 -36.76 34.56
N THR A 181 13.17 -37.44 34.03
CA THR A 181 12.77 -38.79 34.51
C THR A 181 12.20 -39.66 33.38
N ALA A 182 13.04 -40.61 32.96
CA ALA A 182 12.83 -42.06 32.91
C ALA A 182 11.50 -42.70 32.42
N TYR A 183 11.69 -43.50 31.36
CA TYR A 183 11.09 -44.81 31.00
C TYR A 183 9.58 -44.99 30.81
N GLY A 184 9.22 -45.34 29.57
CA GLY A 184 7.98 -46.04 29.19
C GLY A 184 8.04 -46.48 27.73
N SER A 185 8.28 -47.77 27.52
CA SER A 185 8.27 -48.47 26.23
C SER A 185 6.90 -48.49 25.58
N GLU A 186 6.79 -48.30 24.26
CA GLU A 186 5.89 -49.08 23.39
C GLU A 186 6.05 -48.74 21.89
N SER A 187 6.18 -49.82 21.11
CA SER A 187 5.73 -50.04 19.72
C SER A 187 6.20 -49.10 18.60
N ASN A 188 7.10 -49.65 17.77
CA ASN A 188 7.56 -49.06 16.51
C ASN A 188 6.75 -49.66 15.35
N GLU A 189 5.79 -48.91 14.79
CA GLU A 189 5.19 -49.21 13.47
C GLU A 189 5.68 -48.17 12.44
N PRO A 190 6.11 -48.59 11.24
CA PRO A 190 6.59 -47.67 10.21
C PRO A 190 5.40 -46.96 9.56
N THR A 191 5.15 -45.70 9.92
CA THR A 191 4.16 -44.85 9.27
C THR A 191 4.72 -44.38 7.92
N GLU A 192 4.01 -44.65 6.82
CA GLU A 192 4.33 -44.10 5.49
C GLU A 192 4.38 -42.56 5.53
N PRO A 193 5.30 -41.90 4.81
CA PRO A 193 5.37 -40.45 4.79
C PRO A 193 4.14 -39.90 4.06
N THR A 194 3.29 -39.20 4.81
CA THR A 194 2.19 -38.40 4.25
C THR A 194 2.78 -37.37 3.28
N PRO A 195 2.17 -37.15 2.10
CA PRO A 195 2.63 -36.11 1.18
C PRO A 195 2.55 -34.75 1.88
N TYR A 196 3.65 -33.99 1.85
CA TYR A 196 3.72 -32.63 2.36
C TYR A 196 2.73 -31.74 1.58
N ALA A 197 1.54 -31.55 2.12
CA ALA A 197 0.69 -30.43 1.74
C ALA A 197 1.33 -29.18 2.36
N PRO A 198 1.67 -28.13 1.57
CA PRO A 198 2.15 -26.90 2.14
C PRO A 198 1.06 -26.35 3.06
N ASP A 199 1.39 -26.23 4.33
CA ASP A 199 0.56 -25.66 5.39
C ASP A 199 0.31 -24.18 5.05
N ARG A 200 -0.80 -23.90 4.36
CA ARG A 200 -1.15 -22.54 3.87
C ARG A 200 -1.39 -21.54 5.00
N ASP A 201 -1.52 -22.01 6.25
CA ASP A 201 -1.83 -21.20 7.42
C ASP A 201 -0.61 -20.89 8.30
N ARG A 202 0.60 -21.37 7.97
CA ARG A 202 1.83 -20.92 8.64
C ARG A 202 2.25 -19.54 8.14
N ARG A 203 1.58 -18.49 8.62
CA ARG A 203 2.17 -17.16 8.61
C ARG A 203 3.44 -17.19 9.45
N THR A 204 4.55 -16.69 8.91
CA THR A 204 5.75 -16.55 9.73
C THR A 204 5.50 -15.45 10.78
N PRO A 205 6.21 -15.45 11.92
CA PRO A 205 6.04 -14.43 12.96
C PRO A 205 6.32 -12.98 12.49
N TYR A 206 6.85 -12.80 11.29
CA TYR A 206 7.25 -11.51 10.70
C TYR A 206 6.36 -11.07 9.54
N GLU A 207 5.40 -11.90 9.11
CA GLU A 207 4.58 -11.63 7.94
C GLU A 207 3.52 -10.57 8.24
N GLN A 208 3.86 -9.30 7.95
CA GLN A 208 2.86 -8.26 7.86
C GLN A 208 2.15 -8.37 6.50
N ASP A 209 0.82 -8.33 6.52
CA ASP A 209 0.06 -8.22 5.28
C ASP A 209 0.37 -6.86 4.65
N ALA A 210 1.16 -6.87 3.58
CA ALA A 210 1.64 -5.69 2.86
C ALA A 210 0.50 -4.81 2.32
N THR A 211 -0.73 -5.34 2.28
CA THR A 211 -1.94 -4.62 1.89
C THR A 211 -2.61 -3.87 3.04
N THR A 212 -2.12 -4.02 4.27
CA THR A 212 -2.61 -3.27 5.43
C THR A 212 -2.26 -1.78 5.25
N PRO A 213 -3.27 -0.87 5.32
CA PRO A 213 -3.07 0.57 5.17
C PRO A 213 -1.83 1.17 5.88
N GLY A 214 -1.66 0.86 7.17
CA GLY A 214 -0.60 1.44 7.99
C GLY A 214 0.83 1.03 7.63
N THR A 215 1.02 -0.16 7.03
CA THR A 215 2.35 -0.73 6.72
C THR A 215 3.18 0.17 5.80
N LEU A 216 2.52 0.94 4.92
CA LEU A 216 3.16 1.91 4.03
C LEU A 216 4.04 2.90 4.80
N TRP A 217 3.52 3.49 5.88
CA TRP A 217 4.21 4.52 6.65
C TRP A 217 5.42 3.97 7.40
N GLY A 218 5.34 2.73 7.88
CA GLY A 218 6.45 2.06 8.54
C GLY A 218 7.65 1.83 7.61
N LEU A 219 7.39 1.64 6.31
CA LEU A 219 8.40 1.48 5.27
C LEU A 219 8.91 2.83 4.74
N LEU A 220 8.00 3.79 4.50
CA LEU A 220 8.29 5.04 3.82
C LEU A 220 9.07 6.05 4.69
N VAL A 221 8.71 6.17 5.98
CA VAL A 221 9.24 7.24 6.85
C VAL A 221 10.75 7.20 7.04
N PRO A 222 11.39 6.03 7.27
CA PRO A 222 12.85 5.97 7.27
C PRO A 222 13.46 6.48 5.96
N LEU A 223 12.86 6.14 4.80
CA LEU A 223 13.41 6.52 3.50
C LEU A 223 13.24 8.01 3.21
N LEU A 224 12.18 8.65 3.71
CA LEU A 224 12.02 10.10 3.67
C LEU A 224 13.12 10.82 4.47
N LEU A 225 13.45 10.32 5.66
CA LEU A 225 14.58 10.84 6.46
C LEU A 225 15.93 10.63 5.78
N LEU A 226 16.10 9.50 5.08
CA LEU A 226 17.29 9.26 4.27
C LEU A 226 17.37 10.23 3.09
N PHE A 227 16.26 10.48 2.41
CA PHE A 227 16.20 11.44 1.29
C PHE A 227 16.50 12.87 1.76
N ASP A 228 16.05 13.24 2.96
CA ASP A 228 16.41 14.51 3.60
C ASP A 228 17.92 14.58 3.90
N ALA A 229 18.46 13.57 4.57
CA ALA A 229 19.88 13.49 4.92
C ALA A 229 20.83 13.49 3.70
N THR A 230 20.35 12.99 2.55
CA THR A 230 21.12 12.91 1.30
C THR A 230 20.83 14.07 0.33
N GLY A 231 19.93 14.99 0.70
CA GLY A 231 19.54 16.13 -0.14
C GLY A 231 18.75 15.74 -1.39
N LEU A 232 18.10 14.58 -1.40
CA LEU A 232 17.24 14.12 -2.48
C LEU A 232 15.84 14.72 -2.41
N TYR A 233 15.30 14.90 -1.21
CA TYR A 233 14.01 15.54 -0.97
C TYR A 233 13.97 16.12 0.46
N THR A 234 13.38 17.29 0.67
CA THR A 234 13.33 17.92 2.00
C THR A 234 12.19 17.34 2.83
N ALA A 235 12.54 16.56 3.85
CA ALA A 235 11.60 15.92 4.77
C ALA A 235 12.17 15.90 6.20
N PRO A 236 12.45 17.07 6.80
CA PRO A 236 12.99 17.12 8.15
C PRO A 236 11.99 16.52 9.15
N ALA A 237 12.51 16.07 10.30
CA ALA A 237 11.70 15.35 11.28
C ALA A 237 10.47 16.14 11.79
N ASP A 238 10.54 17.47 11.83
CA ASP A 238 9.41 18.33 12.20
C ASP A 238 8.32 18.36 11.11
N ALA A 239 8.68 18.31 9.83
CA ALA A 239 7.73 18.14 8.74
C ALA A 239 7.03 16.77 8.83
N LEU A 240 7.78 15.71 9.13
CA LEU A 240 7.20 14.37 9.35
C LEU A 240 6.32 14.31 10.61
N GLN A 241 6.61 15.12 11.64
CA GLN A 241 5.73 15.25 12.79
C GLN A 241 4.38 15.89 12.40
N LYS A 242 4.39 16.90 11.52
CA LYS A 242 3.15 17.48 10.97
C LYS A 242 2.37 16.48 10.12
N VAL A 243 3.06 15.62 9.37
CA VAL A 243 2.43 14.50 8.65
C VAL A 243 1.73 13.56 9.62
N ALA A 244 2.37 13.19 10.73
CA ALA A 244 1.72 12.37 11.75
C ALA A 244 0.46 13.03 12.32
N ASP A 245 0.52 14.33 12.65
CA ASP A 245 -0.63 15.08 13.16
C ASP A 245 -1.75 15.20 12.09
N ARG A 246 -1.39 15.29 10.80
CA ARG A 246 -2.34 15.29 9.68
C ARG A 246 -3.07 13.94 9.56
N LEU A 247 -2.33 12.84 9.69
CA LEU A 247 -2.88 11.49 9.67
C LEU A 247 -3.83 11.25 10.85
N ASP A 248 -3.49 11.74 12.05
CA ASP A 248 -4.36 11.64 13.22
C ASP A 248 -5.69 12.39 13.00
N ARG A 249 -5.64 13.62 12.45
CA ARG A 249 -6.86 14.36 12.08
C ARG A 249 -7.68 13.66 10.98
N ALA A 250 -7.01 13.05 10.01
CA ALA A 250 -7.69 12.27 8.98
C ALA A 250 -8.38 11.04 9.60
N ALA A 251 -7.74 10.35 10.54
CA ALA A 251 -8.32 9.23 11.28
C ALA A 251 -9.51 9.64 12.16
N GLU A 252 -9.46 10.82 12.81
CA GLU A 252 -10.60 11.38 13.54
C GLU A 252 -11.80 11.63 12.63
N ARG A 253 -11.57 12.19 11.43
CA ARG A 253 -12.61 12.51 10.44
C ARG A 253 -13.17 11.28 9.74
N CYS A 254 -12.31 10.31 9.42
CA CYS A 254 -12.65 9.13 8.65
C CYS A 254 -12.99 7.93 9.54
N GLY A 255 -12.89 8.06 10.87
CA GLY A 255 -13.02 6.95 11.80
C GLY A 255 -14.43 6.33 11.86
N PRO A 256 -14.55 5.07 12.33
CA PRO A 256 -15.81 4.33 12.32
C PRO A 256 -16.92 4.95 13.16
N ALA A 257 -16.57 5.71 14.21
CA ALA A 257 -17.52 6.40 15.08
C ALA A 257 -18.16 7.64 14.42
N VAL A 258 -17.60 8.16 13.33
CA VAL A 258 -18.16 9.28 12.59
C VAL A 258 -19.28 8.79 11.68
N VAL A 259 -20.44 9.42 11.77
CA VAL A 259 -21.62 9.11 10.95
C VAL A 259 -21.34 9.31 9.45
N THR A 260 -21.95 8.47 8.61
CA THR A 260 -21.65 8.34 7.16
C THR A 260 -21.64 9.69 6.43
N TYR A 261 -22.66 10.52 6.59
CA TYR A 261 -22.80 11.79 5.86
C TYR A 261 -21.72 12.84 6.18
N SER A 262 -21.03 12.73 7.32
CA SER A 262 -19.92 13.63 7.70
C SER A 262 -18.55 12.96 7.59
N ASN A 263 -18.53 11.67 7.25
CA ASN A 263 -17.31 10.89 7.08
C ASN A 263 -16.98 10.80 5.58
N PRO A 264 -15.91 11.47 5.11
CA PRO A 264 -15.61 11.53 3.69
C PRO A 264 -15.23 10.16 3.11
N ALA A 265 -14.61 9.28 3.90
CA ALA A 265 -14.24 7.94 3.44
C ALA A 265 -15.45 7.00 3.33
N LYS A 266 -16.41 7.07 4.27
CA LYS A 266 -17.67 6.33 4.14
C LYS A 266 -18.51 6.85 2.98
N SER A 267 -18.60 8.18 2.84
CA SER A 267 -19.31 8.80 1.71
C SER A 267 -18.74 8.35 0.37
N LEU A 268 -17.40 8.38 0.23
CA LEU A 268 -16.74 7.88 -0.97
C LEU A 268 -16.96 6.37 -1.16
N ALA A 269 -16.93 5.56 -0.09
CA ALA A 269 -17.20 4.13 -0.19
C ALA A 269 -18.60 3.84 -0.73
N VAL A 270 -19.62 4.58 -0.29
CA VAL A 270 -20.99 4.49 -0.81
C VAL A 270 -21.04 4.92 -2.28
N GLU A 271 -20.37 6.02 -2.64
CA GLU A 271 -20.31 6.49 -4.02
C GLU A 271 -19.62 5.53 -4.99
N LEU A 272 -18.65 4.74 -4.49
CA LEU A 272 -17.94 3.71 -5.25
C LEU A 272 -18.63 2.34 -5.20
N ASP A 273 -19.78 2.24 -4.53
CA ASP A 273 -20.53 1.00 -4.56
C ASP A 273 -21.09 0.72 -5.95
N GLU A 274 -20.79 -0.46 -6.48
CA GLU A 274 -21.21 -0.92 -7.82
C GLU A 274 -20.76 -0.01 -9.00
N ALA A 275 -19.82 0.90 -8.75
CA ALA A 275 -19.19 1.74 -9.77
C ALA A 275 -17.87 1.13 -10.28
N LEU A 276 -17.46 1.53 -11.49
CA LEU A 276 -16.09 1.38 -11.99
C LEU A 276 -15.33 2.69 -11.72
N PRO A 277 -14.45 2.76 -10.69
CA PRO A 277 -13.72 3.97 -10.38
C PRO A 277 -12.63 4.23 -11.43
N LEU A 278 -12.70 5.39 -12.05
CA LEU A 278 -11.67 5.96 -12.92
C LEU A 278 -10.90 7.00 -12.10
N ILE A 279 -9.79 6.58 -11.51
CA ILE A 279 -8.98 7.37 -10.59
C ILE A 279 -8.05 8.28 -11.42
N TRP A 280 -8.41 9.55 -11.51
CA TRP A 280 -7.63 10.60 -12.16
C TRP A 280 -6.76 11.30 -11.12
N THR A 281 -5.49 11.48 -11.45
CA THR A 281 -4.51 12.05 -10.51
C THR A 281 -3.85 13.27 -11.12
N GLU A 282 -3.66 14.32 -10.33
CA GLU A 282 -2.94 15.53 -10.72
C GLU A 282 -2.06 15.97 -9.54
N GLY A 283 -0.79 16.26 -9.81
CA GLY A 283 0.15 16.66 -8.77
C GLY A 283 1.48 15.89 -8.80
N GLN A 284 2.40 16.26 -7.90
CA GLN A 284 3.74 15.68 -7.87
C GLN A 284 3.75 14.21 -7.43
N ALA A 285 2.96 13.85 -6.42
CA ALA A 285 2.93 12.52 -5.79
C ALA A 285 1.54 11.85 -5.85
N ALA A 286 0.53 12.49 -6.43
CA ALA A 286 -0.82 11.97 -6.55
C ALA A 286 -0.91 10.70 -7.42
N GLY A 287 -0.10 10.59 -8.48
CA GLY A 287 -0.07 9.42 -9.38
C GLY A 287 0.15 8.09 -8.65
N PRO A 288 1.24 7.93 -7.88
CA PRO A 288 1.46 6.77 -7.01
C PRO A 288 0.30 6.49 -6.03
N VAL A 289 -0.34 7.52 -5.46
CA VAL A 289 -1.49 7.35 -4.55
C VAL A 289 -2.68 6.75 -5.29
N GLY A 290 -2.99 7.24 -6.49
CA GLY A 290 -4.10 6.72 -7.29
C GLY A 290 -3.88 5.27 -7.73
N ARG A 291 -2.66 4.91 -8.14
CA ARG A 291 -2.30 3.51 -8.45
C ARG A 291 -2.42 2.61 -7.22
N ARG A 292 -1.98 3.07 -6.04
CA ARG A 292 -2.16 2.32 -4.80
C ARG A 292 -3.63 2.16 -4.44
N PHE A 293 -4.44 3.21 -4.59
CA PHE A 293 -5.87 3.13 -4.30
C PHE A 293 -6.56 2.10 -5.21
N ALA A 294 -6.27 2.11 -6.52
CA ALA A 294 -6.75 1.09 -7.45
C ALA A 294 -6.32 -0.33 -7.03
N ALA A 295 -5.06 -0.50 -6.64
CA ALA A 295 -4.54 -1.78 -6.16
C ALA A 295 -5.20 -2.24 -4.85
N LEU A 296 -5.51 -1.33 -3.92
CA LEU A 296 -6.22 -1.64 -2.68
C LEU A 296 -7.68 -2.04 -2.93
N LEU A 297 -8.36 -1.38 -3.87
CA LEU A 297 -9.71 -1.77 -4.28
C LEU A 297 -9.71 -3.18 -4.88
N ALA A 298 -8.69 -3.53 -5.67
CA ALA A 298 -8.54 -4.88 -6.22
C ALA A 298 -8.18 -5.91 -5.13
N ALA A 299 -7.31 -5.56 -4.19
CA ALA A 299 -6.76 -6.51 -3.21
C ALA A 299 -7.66 -6.74 -1.99
N LEU A 300 -8.42 -5.73 -1.55
CA LEU A 300 -9.22 -5.78 -0.32
C LEU A 300 -10.68 -6.15 -0.63
N PRO A 301 -11.52 -5.29 -1.26
CA PRO A 301 -12.89 -5.65 -1.62
C PRO A 301 -13.01 -6.44 -2.93
N GLY A 302 -11.93 -6.65 -3.71
CA GLY A 302 -11.98 -7.39 -4.97
C GLY A 302 -12.62 -6.63 -6.13
N ARG A 303 -12.56 -5.29 -6.11
CA ARG A 303 -13.24 -4.42 -7.08
C ARG A 303 -12.27 -3.86 -8.12
N PRO A 304 -12.64 -3.84 -9.41
CA PRO A 304 -11.81 -3.23 -10.44
C PRO A 304 -11.78 -1.71 -10.30
N ALA A 305 -10.64 -1.11 -10.59
CA ALA A 305 -10.45 0.33 -10.70
C ALA A 305 -9.28 0.62 -11.65
N LEU A 306 -9.34 1.75 -12.35
CA LEU A 306 -8.31 2.16 -13.30
C LEU A 306 -7.74 3.50 -12.88
N ALA A 307 -6.41 3.58 -12.75
CA ALA A 307 -5.72 4.80 -12.38
C ALA A 307 -4.94 5.37 -13.57
N ALA A 308 -5.05 6.67 -13.79
CA ALA A 308 -4.28 7.41 -14.78
C ALA A 308 -3.95 8.83 -14.29
N GLU A 309 -2.83 9.36 -14.76
CA GLU A 309 -2.37 10.73 -14.47
C GLU A 309 -2.92 11.70 -15.51
N LEU A 310 -3.31 12.89 -15.07
CA LEU A 310 -3.73 13.97 -15.95
C LEU A 310 -2.50 14.67 -16.55
N PRO A 311 -2.54 15.10 -17.83
CA PRO A 311 -3.70 15.12 -18.72
C PRO A 311 -3.97 13.82 -19.50
N GLU A 312 -3.07 12.85 -19.50
CA GLU A 312 -3.16 11.63 -20.32
C GLU A 312 -4.41 10.80 -20.02
N ALA A 313 -4.90 10.84 -18.79
CA ALA A 313 -6.13 10.19 -18.36
C ALA A 313 -7.36 10.59 -19.19
N LEU A 314 -7.39 11.83 -19.70
CA LEU A 314 -8.50 12.33 -20.52
C LEU A 314 -8.66 11.51 -21.80
N THR A 315 -7.55 11.17 -22.46
CA THR A 315 -7.55 10.33 -23.66
C THR A 315 -7.62 8.84 -23.30
N ALA A 316 -6.89 8.41 -22.27
CA ALA A 316 -6.80 6.99 -21.91
C ALA A 316 -8.14 6.41 -21.45
N HIS A 317 -8.97 7.21 -20.76
CA HIS A 317 -10.25 6.76 -20.22
C HIS A 317 -11.47 7.24 -21.01
N GLU A 318 -11.31 8.05 -22.06
CA GLU A 318 -12.45 8.63 -22.83
C GLU A 318 -13.46 7.57 -23.29
N ALA A 319 -12.98 6.47 -23.86
CA ALA A 319 -13.84 5.38 -24.33
C ALA A 319 -14.62 4.67 -23.21
N LEU A 320 -14.12 4.71 -21.98
CA LEU A 320 -14.79 4.13 -20.81
C LEU A 320 -15.89 5.04 -20.26
N LEU A 321 -15.86 6.34 -20.60
CA LEU A 321 -16.90 7.31 -20.21
C LEU A 321 -18.12 7.26 -21.14
N ALA A 322 -17.98 6.70 -22.34
CA ALA A 322 -19.09 6.54 -23.26
C ALA A 322 -20.09 5.49 -22.72
N ALA A 323 -21.36 5.87 -22.59
CA ALA A 323 -22.43 4.91 -22.33
C ALA A 323 -22.47 3.88 -23.47
N PRO A 324 -22.76 2.59 -23.20
CA PRO A 324 -22.95 1.60 -24.25
C PRO A 324 -24.02 2.11 -25.23
N ALA A 325 -23.73 2.01 -26.53
CA ALA A 325 -24.45 2.62 -27.64
C ALA A 325 -25.87 2.05 -27.88
N GLY A 326 -26.73 2.02 -26.86
CA GLY A 326 -28.06 1.42 -26.91
C GLY A 326 -29.22 2.31 -26.43
N GLU A 327 -28.96 3.52 -25.91
CA GLU A 327 -30.04 4.35 -25.35
C GLU A 327 -30.67 5.36 -26.34
N ASN A 328 -30.10 5.55 -27.53
CA ASN A 328 -30.53 6.63 -28.45
C ASN A 328 -30.93 6.21 -29.86
N ASP A 329 -31.01 4.91 -30.18
CA ASP A 329 -31.53 4.48 -31.48
C ASP A 329 -32.99 4.03 -31.35
N SER A 330 -33.92 4.91 -31.76
CA SER A 330 -35.36 4.68 -31.64
C SER A 330 -35.88 3.46 -32.44
N ASP A 331 -35.03 2.88 -33.30
CA ASP A 331 -35.33 1.66 -34.07
C ASP A 331 -34.91 0.35 -33.36
N SER A 332 -34.11 0.40 -32.27
CA SER A 332 -33.66 -0.81 -31.54
C SER A 332 -34.52 -1.18 -30.33
N HIS A 333 -35.54 -0.39 -29.99
CA HIS A 333 -36.36 -0.60 -28.79
C HIS A 333 -37.09 -1.95 -28.76
N LEU A 334 -37.41 -2.55 -29.91
CA LEU A 334 -38.14 -3.82 -29.94
C LEU A 334 -37.26 -5.02 -29.56
N ASP A 335 -35.99 -5.07 -29.98
CA ASP A 335 -35.07 -6.16 -29.61
C ASP A 335 -34.56 -6.00 -28.17
N ASP A 336 -34.45 -4.76 -27.70
CA ASP A 336 -33.94 -4.41 -26.37
C ASP A 336 -34.99 -4.56 -25.25
N PHE A 337 -36.28 -4.54 -25.62
CA PHE A 337 -37.41 -4.85 -24.73
C PHE A 337 -37.48 -6.34 -24.34
N PHE A 338 -36.93 -7.25 -25.16
CA PHE A 338 -36.87 -8.69 -24.89
C PHE A 338 -35.51 -9.16 -24.34
N ARG A 339 -34.53 -8.27 -24.21
CA ARG A 339 -33.27 -8.58 -23.53
C ARG A 339 -33.50 -8.67 -22.03
N ASP A 340 -33.25 -9.85 -21.47
CA ASP A 340 -33.18 -10.07 -20.04
C ASP A 340 -31.91 -9.40 -19.49
N ARG A 341 -32.01 -8.11 -19.15
CA ARG A 341 -30.92 -7.28 -18.63
C ARG A 341 -30.51 -7.63 -17.20
N VAL A 342 -31.14 -8.63 -16.60
CA VAL A 342 -30.93 -9.01 -15.19
C VAL A 342 -29.49 -9.51 -14.96
N ASP A 343 -28.79 -9.93 -16.01
CA ASP A 343 -27.39 -10.38 -15.96
C ASP A 343 -26.34 -9.37 -16.50
N ASP A 344 -26.76 -8.22 -17.06
CA ASP A 344 -25.85 -7.19 -17.60
C ASP A 344 -25.52 -6.13 -16.53
N ALA A 345 -24.88 -6.56 -15.43
CA ALA A 345 -24.31 -5.67 -14.43
C ALA A 345 -23.07 -4.95 -14.98
N SER A 346 -23.26 -4.08 -15.97
CA SER A 346 -22.22 -3.19 -16.46
C SER A 346 -21.91 -2.14 -15.38
N LEU A 347 -20.71 -2.21 -14.81
CA LEU A 347 -20.24 -1.23 -13.83
C LEU A 347 -20.25 0.16 -14.48
N ARG A 348 -20.96 1.11 -13.87
CA ARG A 348 -21.02 2.49 -14.38
C ARG A 348 -19.72 3.22 -14.04
N PRO A 349 -19.08 3.91 -14.99
CA PRO A 349 -17.88 4.70 -14.70
C PRO A 349 -18.22 5.81 -13.69
N ARG A 350 -17.32 6.02 -12.74
CA ARG A 350 -17.30 7.19 -11.85
C ARG A 350 -15.89 7.75 -11.80
N ALA A 351 -15.74 9.04 -12.06
CA ALA A 351 -14.45 9.70 -11.94
C ALA A 351 -14.11 9.96 -10.47
N VAL A 352 -12.88 9.66 -10.07
CA VAL A 352 -12.33 10.00 -8.75
C VAL A 352 -11.09 10.83 -8.96
N LEU A 353 -11.18 12.13 -8.70
CA LEU A 353 -10.09 13.06 -8.93
C LEU A 353 -9.28 13.27 -7.63
N LEU A 354 -8.07 12.72 -7.59
CA LEU A 354 -7.09 12.91 -6.52
C LEU A 354 -6.12 14.02 -6.89
N ARG A 355 -5.99 15.04 -6.05
CA ARG A 355 -5.10 16.17 -6.33
C ARG A 355 -4.17 16.42 -5.16
N ASP A 356 -2.87 16.43 -5.42
CA ASP A 356 -1.96 17.22 -4.60
C ASP A 356 -1.72 18.57 -5.30
N ARG A 357 -1.17 19.57 -4.62
CA ARG A 357 -1.12 20.93 -5.19
C ARG A 357 -0.30 20.92 -6.49
N PRO A 358 -0.88 21.34 -7.63
CA PRO A 358 -0.19 21.30 -8.91
C PRO A 358 1.01 22.24 -8.90
N SER A 359 2.19 21.71 -9.24
CA SER A 359 3.38 22.51 -9.46
C SER A 359 3.28 23.24 -10.82
N GLY A 360 3.58 24.54 -10.85
CA GLY A 360 3.66 25.29 -12.11
C GLY A 360 2.38 25.93 -12.64
N GLY A 361 1.26 25.88 -11.91
CA GLY A 361 0.07 26.72 -12.15
C GLY A 361 -0.80 26.35 -13.36
N LEU A 362 -0.43 25.32 -14.13
CA LEU A 362 -1.28 24.69 -15.13
C LEU A 362 -2.01 23.51 -14.50
N SER A 363 -3.29 23.35 -14.83
CA SER A 363 -4.11 22.27 -14.31
C SER A 363 -5.04 21.76 -15.40
N ALA A 364 -5.08 20.44 -15.56
CA ALA A 364 -6.01 19.71 -16.42
C ALA A 364 -7.31 19.35 -15.68
N ALA A 365 -7.41 19.61 -14.37
CA ALA A 365 -8.62 19.37 -13.59
C ALA A 365 -9.89 20.05 -14.17
N PRO A 366 -9.85 21.31 -14.68
CA PRO A 366 -11.01 21.88 -15.36
C PRO A 366 -11.46 21.07 -16.59
N ALA A 367 -10.51 20.64 -17.44
CA ALA A 367 -10.80 19.81 -18.60
C ALA A 367 -11.32 18.41 -18.20
N ALA A 368 -10.82 17.85 -17.10
CA ALA A 368 -11.34 16.59 -16.53
C ALA A 368 -12.80 16.71 -16.08
N ARG A 369 -13.16 17.82 -15.41
CA ARG A 369 -14.54 18.11 -15.02
C ARG A 369 -15.45 18.30 -16.23
N GLU A 370 -14.98 19.04 -17.24
CA GLU A 370 -15.71 19.24 -18.50
C GLU A 370 -15.95 17.91 -19.23
N LEU A 371 -14.95 17.04 -19.30
CA LEU A 371 -15.06 15.72 -19.92
C LEU A 371 -16.06 14.83 -19.17
N ALA A 372 -15.93 14.72 -17.83
CA ALA A 372 -16.87 13.95 -17.01
C ALA A 372 -18.31 14.48 -17.17
N HIS A 373 -18.49 15.81 -17.14
CA HIS A 373 -19.78 16.45 -17.32
C HIS A 373 -20.37 16.18 -18.70
N GLY A 374 -19.57 16.26 -19.78
CA GLY A 374 -20.00 15.99 -21.15
C GLY A 374 -20.49 14.56 -21.36
N HIS A 375 -19.97 13.60 -20.58
CA HIS A 375 -20.40 12.20 -20.58
C HIS A 375 -21.42 11.85 -19.48
N ALA A 376 -21.90 12.83 -18.72
CA ALA A 376 -22.78 12.64 -17.55
C ALA A 376 -22.22 11.65 -16.51
N VAL A 377 -20.89 11.57 -16.38
CA VAL A 377 -20.20 10.74 -15.41
C VAL A 377 -20.05 11.51 -14.09
N PRO A 378 -20.49 10.95 -12.95
CA PRO A 378 -20.31 11.60 -11.66
C PRO A 378 -18.83 11.67 -11.29
N ILE A 379 -18.45 12.76 -10.61
CA ILE A 379 -17.08 13.00 -10.15
C ILE A 379 -17.05 13.14 -8.62
N SER A 380 -16.11 12.42 -7.99
CA SER A 380 -15.74 12.59 -6.58
C SER A 380 -14.38 13.26 -6.52
N GLU A 381 -14.28 14.39 -5.82
CA GLU A 381 -13.03 15.16 -5.77
C GLU A 381 -12.42 15.13 -4.37
N LEU A 382 -11.11 14.86 -4.35
CA LEU A 382 -10.32 14.71 -3.14
C LEU A 382 -9.24 15.78 -3.14
N GLU A 383 -9.56 16.88 -2.49
CA GLU A 383 -8.69 18.04 -2.31
C GLU A 383 -8.24 18.09 -0.84
N PRO A 384 -6.96 17.81 -0.56
CA PRO A 384 -6.42 17.92 0.78
C PRO A 384 -6.53 19.33 1.33
N GLN A 385 -6.60 19.45 2.65
CA GLN A 385 -6.59 20.74 3.31
C GLN A 385 -5.25 21.45 3.11
N GLU A 386 -5.21 22.77 3.36
CA GLU A 386 -3.96 23.52 3.33
C GLU A 386 -2.90 22.91 4.28
N GLY A 387 -1.71 22.69 3.73
CA GLY A 387 -0.53 22.16 4.44
C GLY A 387 0.71 22.14 3.54
N SER A 388 1.74 21.39 3.92
CA SER A 388 2.84 21.02 3.01
C SER A 388 2.43 19.93 2.02
N ASP A 389 3.25 19.68 0.99
CA ASP A 389 2.98 18.62 -0.01
C ASP A 389 2.97 17.22 0.63
N LEU A 390 3.81 16.99 1.65
CA LEU A 390 3.77 15.76 2.44
C LEU A 390 2.49 15.61 3.26
N GLU A 391 1.93 16.70 3.81
CA GLU A 391 0.65 16.65 4.51
C GLU A 391 -0.50 16.36 3.54
N ALA A 392 -0.48 16.97 2.35
CA ALA A 392 -1.48 16.72 1.31
C ALA A 392 -1.46 15.26 0.86
N LEU A 393 -0.26 14.73 0.57
CA LEU A 393 -0.02 13.32 0.28
C LEU A 393 -0.56 12.41 1.38
N ALA A 394 -0.27 12.73 2.64
CA ALA A 394 -0.71 11.94 3.78
C ALA A 394 -2.24 11.89 3.93
N GLU A 395 -2.92 13.02 3.69
CA GLU A 395 -4.39 13.10 3.73
C GLU A 395 -5.04 12.26 2.60
N LEU A 396 -4.50 12.31 1.38
CA LEU A 396 -4.99 11.47 0.26
C LEU A 396 -4.84 9.97 0.55
N ILE A 397 -3.67 9.56 1.05
CA ILE A 397 -3.40 8.17 1.43
C ILE A 397 -4.36 7.72 2.52
N ALA A 398 -4.52 8.51 3.59
CA ALA A 398 -5.40 8.15 4.70
C ALA A 398 -6.85 7.98 4.23
N LEU A 399 -7.38 8.92 3.44
CA LEU A 399 -8.77 8.87 3.01
C LEU A 399 -9.03 7.68 2.08
N THR A 400 -8.15 7.44 1.11
CA THR A 400 -8.25 6.28 0.20
C THR A 400 -8.11 4.94 0.94
N ASP A 401 -7.28 4.88 1.98
CA ASP A 401 -7.14 3.71 2.86
C ASP A 401 -8.41 3.41 3.64
N PHE A 402 -8.99 4.42 4.29
CA PHE A 402 -10.26 4.26 4.99
C PHE A 402 -11.39 3.86 4.02
N THR A 403 -11.40 4.42 2.82
CA THR A 403 -12.40 4.10 1.79
C THR A 403 -12.32 2.63 1.37
N ALA A 404 -11.11 2.14 1.06
CA ALA A 404 -10.89 0.74 0.71
C ALA A 404 -11.25 -0.21 1.87
N ALA A 405 -10.95 0.19 3.11
CA ALA A 405 -11.34 -0.55 4.31
C ALA A 405 -12.87 -0.63 4.46
N TYR A 406 -13.59 0.49 4.29
CA TYR A 406 -15.06 0.49 4.37
C TYR A 406 -15.73 -0.35 3.29
N LEU A 407 -15.25 -0.27 2.05
CA LEU A 407 -15.71 -1.12 0.96
C LEU A 407 -15.48 -2.62 1.26
N SER A 408 -14.33 -2.96 1.85
CA SER A 408 -14.01 -4.34 2.23
C SER A 408 -14.91 -4.86 3.36
N LEU A 409 -15.25 -4.04 4.34
CA LEU A 409 -16.09 -4.42 5.47
C LEU A 409 -17.57 -4.45 5.09
N GLY A 410 -18.01 -3.55 4.21
CA GLY A 410 -19.37 -3.46 3.71
C GLY A 410 -19.78 -4.60 2.78
N ALA A 411 -18.81 -5.25 2.12
CA ALA A 411 -19.05 -6.38 1.21
C ALA A 411 -19.00 -7.77 1.91
N ALA A 412 -18.41 -7.86 3.10
CA ALA A 412 -18.13 -9.14 3.76
C ALA A 412 -19.36 -9.81 4.40
N THR A 413 -20.48 -9.10 4.55
CA THR A 413 -21.70 -9.60 5.21
C THR A 413 -22.63 -10.42 4.30
N ASP A 414 -22.42 -10.42 2.99
CA ASP A 414 -23.24 -11.19 2.04
C ASP A 414 -22.76 -12.66 1.89
N LYS A 415 -21.65 -13.03 2.53
CA LYS A 415 -21.15 -14.41 2.60
C LYS A 415 -21.50 -15.01 3.95
N THR A 416 -22.56 -15.80 4.00
CA THR A 416 -22.86 -16.69 5.12
C THR A 416 -21.68 -17.65 5.31
N PRO A 417 -21.26 -18.01 6.54
CA PRO A 417 -20.13 -18.93 6.77
C PRO A 417 -20.28 -20.34 6.15
N ASP A 418 -21.45 -20.70 5.62
CA ASP A 418 -21.69 -21.92 4.83
C ASP A 418 -21.22 -21.85 3.36
N ASP A 419 -20.81 -20.67 2.86
CA ASP A 419 -20.35 -20.46 1.47
C ASP A 419 -18.81 -20.40 1.30
N LEU A 420 -18.05 -20.89 2.29
CA LEU A 420 -16.61 -21.10 2.14
C LEU A 420 -16.32 -22.60 2.00
N PRO A 421 -15.52 -23.04 1.01
CA PRO A 421 -15.22 -24.45 0.77
C PRO A 421 -14.42 -25.12 1.88
#